data_AF-A0A4Y2KGS6-F1
#
_entry.id   AF-A0A4Y2KGS6-F1
#
_cell.length_a   1.000
_cell.length_b   1.000
_cell.length_c   1.000
_cell.angle_alpha   90.00
_cell.angle_beta   90.00
_cell.angle_gamma   90.00
#
_symmetry.space_group_name_H-M   'P 1'
#
loop_
_entity.id
_entity.type
_entity.pdbx_description
1 polymer ?
#
loop_
_entity_poly.entity_id
_entity_poly.type
_entity_poly.pdbx_seq_one_letter_code
_entity_poly.pdbx_strand_id
1 'polypeptide(L)'
;MTQHHAPSGPVTVTSNIYLDLFQLYAVPRFPEGVMFQQDGAPPHYGNIVREFLDTSFPQRWIGRGAVMAWPPRSPDITPLNLYLWGYVKQHVYSERIDDINRLKQRITDVIHFVTPDVLISVWEELDYRLDVCRANKWSPHRIALNRYANLESFPFIW
;
A
#
# COMPACT_ATOMS: atom_id res chain seq x y z
N MET A 1 -16.37 13.72 20.95
CA MET A 1 -17.44 13.82 19.93
C MET A 1 -17.13 15.02 19.05
N THR A 2 -16.36 14.84 18.00
CA THR A 2 -16.19 15.85 16.95
C THR A 2 -17.16 15.51 15.83
N GLN A 3 -18.23 16.30 15.69
CA GLN A 3 -19.08 16.23 14.52
C GLN A 3 -18.28 16.74 13.32
N HIS A 4 -17.87 15.83 12.44
CA HIS A 4 -17.32 16.21 11.14
C HIS A 4 -18.49 16.49 10.19
N HIS A 5 -18.75 17.78 9.94
CA HIS A 5 -19.49 18.19 8.75
C HIS A 5 -18.76 17.63 7.52
N ALA A 6 -19.51 16.95 6.65
CA ALA A 6 -18.98 16.46 5.38
C ALA A 6 -18.57 17.66 4.50
N PRO A 7 -17.31 17.75 4.04
CA PRO A 7 -16.88 18.89 3.23
C PRO A 7 -17.48 18.79 1.81
N SER A 8 -18.01 19.91 1.31
CA SER A 8 -18.65 20.08 0.00
C SER A 8 -17.65 20.36 -1.14
N GLY A 9 -16.45 19.79 -1.08
CA GLY A 9 -15.41 19.88 -2.11
C GLY A 9 -14.79 18.51 -2.42
N PRO A 10 -13.86 18.40 -3.39
CA PRO A 10 -13.14 17.16 -3.63
C PRO A 10 -12.45 16.71 -2.35
N VAL A 11 -12.94 15.62 -1.78
CA VAL A 11 -12.43 15.05 -0.53
C VAL A 11 -11.02 14.54 -0.81
N THR A 12 -10.02 15.26 -0.28
CA THR A 12 -8.62 14.83 -0.34
C THR A 12 -8.32 14.05 0.93
N VAL A 13 -7.59 12.94 0.79
CA VAL A 13 -7.12 12.17 1.95
C VAL A 13 -6.09 13.02 2.71
N THR A 14 -6.46 13.46 3.91
CA THR A 14 -5.54 14.09 4.89
C THR A 14 -5.00 13.02 5.84
N SER A 15 -4.00 13.33 6.67
CA SER A 15 -3.49 12.38 7.67
C SER A 15 -4.58 11.87 8.63
N ASN A 16 -5.54 12.73 9.02
CA ASN A 16 -6.66 12.33 9.87
C ASN A 16 -7.57 11.32 9.15
N ILE A 17 -7.97 11.65 7.91
CA ILE A 17 -8.83 10.75 7.11
C ILE A 17 -8.12 9.43 6.83
N TYR A 18 -6.81 9.48 6.54
CA TYR A 18 -6.02 8.26 6.34
C TYR A 18 -6.01 7.40 7.60
N LEU A 19 -5.75 8.00 8.77
CA LEU A 19 -5.75 7.28 10.03
C LEU A 19 -7.12 6.66 10.34
N ASP A 20 -8.21 7.41 10.12
CA ASP A 20 -9.57 6.90 10.30
C ASP A 20 -9.84 5.70 9.38
N LEU A 21 -9.48 5.80 8.09
CA LEU A 21 -9.62 4.70 7.15
C LEU A 21 -8.85 3.45 7.62
N PHE A 22 -7.65 3.67 8.14
CA PHE A 22 -6.77 2.60 8.59
C PHE A 22 -7.32 1.91 9.84
N GLN A 23 -7.74 2.68 10.84
CA GLN A 23 -8.31 2.16 12.09
C GLN A 23 -9.66 1.48 11.91
N LEU A 24 -10.54 2.04 11.07
CA LEU A 24 -11.90 1.55 10.91
C LEU A 24 -12.00 0.37 9.93
N TYR A 25 -11.16 0.34 8.89
CA TYR A 25 -11.33 -0.61 7.79
C TYR A 25 -10.13 -1.52 7.54
N ALA A 26 -8.90 -1.06 7.73
CA ALA A 26 -7.72 -1.86 7.39
C ALA A 26 -7.30 -2.77 8.55
N VAL A 27 -6.91 -2.18 9.68
CA VAL A 27 -6.32 -2.88 10.84
C VAL A 27 -7.21 -4.03 11.35
N PRO A 28 -8.54 -3.89 11.48
CA PRO A 28 -9.39 -4.99 11.95
C PRO A 28 -9.41 -6.23 11.04
N ARG A 29 -8.93 -6.11 9.80
CA ARG A 29 -8.91 -7.20 8.81
C ARG A 29 -7.54 -7.85 8.67
N PHE A 30 -6.51 -7.25 9.25
CA PHE A 30 -5.17 -7.79 9.18
C PHE A 30 -4.97 -8.92 10.19
N PRO A 31 -4.27 -10.01 9.81
CA PRO A 31 -3.86 -11.02 10.75
C PRO A 31 -2.81 -10.45 11.71
N GLU A 32 -2.71 -11.07 12.88
CA GLU A 32 -1.65 -10.73 13.82
C GLU A 32 -0.26 -11.00 13.22
N GLY A 33 0.71 -10.17 13.59
CA GLY A 33 2.10 -10.33 13.16
C GLY A 33 2.40 -9.90 11.72
N VAL A 34 1.43 -9.37 10.97
CA VAL A 34 1.64 -8.88 9.59
C VAL A 34 2.71 -7.78 9.52
N MET A 35 3.45 -7.73 8.42
CA MET A 35 4.30 -6.59 8.07
C MET A 35 3.51 -5.61 7.19
N PHE A 36 3.38 -4.35 7.61
CA PHE A 36 2.66 -3.31 6.85
C PHE A 36 3.61 -2.46 6.00
N GLN A 37 3.25 -2.13 4.76
CA GLN A 37 4.04 -1.23 3.91
C GLN A 37 3.16 -0.08 3.41
N GLN A 38 3.69 1.15 3.48
CA GLN A 38 3.10 2.32 2.86
C GLN A 38 4.15 3.16 2.11
N ASP A 39 3.70 3.89 1.10
CA ASP A 39 4.56 4.80 0.33
C ASP A 39 4.86 6.10 1.09
N GLY A 40 5.55 7.03 0.43
CA GLY A 40 5.95 8.32 0.99
C GLY A 40 4.95 9.46 0.83
N ALA A 41 3.67 9.20 0.51
CA ALA A 41 2.69 10.27 0.29
C ALA A 41 2.53 11.19 1.53
N PRO A 42 2.30 12.50 1.35
CA PRO A 42 2.25 13.44 2.47
C PRO A 42 1.29 13.04 3.63
N PRO A 43 0.08 12.52 3.38
CA PRO A 43 -0.82 12.09 4.45
C PRO A 43 -0.24 10.98 5.33
N HIS A 44 0.58 10.09 4.76
CA HIS A 44 1.16 8.91 5.43
C HIS A 44 2.31 9.30 6.38
N TYR A 45 2.90 10.47 6.21
CA TYR A 45 4.05 10.94 7.01
C TYR A 45 3.65 11.74 8.27
N GLY A 46 2.36 12.06 8.42
CA GLY A 46 1.86 12.80 9.59
C GLY A 46 2.22 12.12 10.91
N ASN A 47 2.51 12.92 11.96
CA ASN A 47 2.93 12.39 13.26
C ASN A 47 1.91 11.40 13.84
N ILE A 48 0.62 11.72 13.76
CA ILE A 48 -0.47 10.86 14.24
C ILE A 48 -0.49 9.49 13.55
N VAL A 49 -0.10 9.42 12.27
CA VAL A 49 -0.06 8.18 11.50
C VAL A 49 1.14 7.35 11.95
N ARG A 50 2.32 7.98 12.09
CA ARG A 50 3.54 7.29 12.49
C ARG A 50 3.47 6.78 13.92
N GLU A 51 2.98 7.58 14.86
CA GLU A 51 2.76 7.17 16.26
C GLU A 51 1.78 5.97 16.35
N PHE A 52 0.72 5.99 15.54
CA PHE A 52 -0.18 4.86 15.44
C PHE A 52 0.51 3.61 14.90
N LEU A 53 1.27 3.74 13.80
CA LEU A 53 1.97 2.61 13.19
C LEU A 53 3.06 2.02 14.08
N ASP A 54 3.81 2.86 14.81
CA ASP A 54 4.79 2.40 15.81
C ASP A 54 4.13 1.60 16.94
N THR A 55 2.89 1.94 17.30
CA THR A 55 2.12 1.26 18.34
C THR A 55 1.47 -0.04 17.85
N SER A 56 0.83 0.00 16.67
CA SER A 56 0.07 -1.14 16.12
C SER A 56 0.95 -2.17 15.40
N PHE A 57 2.08 -1.71 14.84
CA PHE A 57 3.03 -2.53 14.08
C PHE A 57 4.46 -2.30 14.59
N PRO A 58 4.76 -2.55 15.88
CA PRO A 58 6.08 -2.29 16.44
C PRO A 58 7.15 -3.07 15.68
N GLN A 59 8.10 -2.34 15.08
CA GLN A 59 9.13 -2.89 14.17
C GLN A 59 8.61 -3.64 12.94
N ARG A 60 7.30 -3.57 12.68
CA ARG A 60 6.58 -4.31 11.64
C ARG A 60 5.90 -3.41 10.61
N TRP A 61 6.38 -2.18 10.43
CA TRP A 61 5.94 -1.35 9.31
C TRP A 61 7.11 -0.74 8.51
N ILE A 62 6.86 -0.56 7.22
CA ILE A 62 7.80 -0.05 6.21
C ILE A 62 7.21 1.24 5.63
N GLY A 63 7.98 2.31 5.63
CA GLY A 63 7.49 3.59 5.12
C GLY A 63 8.41 4.74 5.46
N ARG A 64 8.03 5.95 5.04
CA ARG A 64 8.81 7.14 5.35
C ARG A 64 8.79 7.42 6.86
N GLY A 65 9.97 7.41 7.48
CA GLY A 65 10.13 7.64 8.93
C GLY A 65 10.04 6.36 9.79
N ALA A 66 9.86 5.19 9.18
CA ALA A 66 9.97 3.90 9.87
C ALA A 66 11.43 3.49 10.09
N VAL A 67 11.65 2.51 10.98
CA VAL A 67 12.95 1.81 11.11
C VAL A 67 13.35 1.15 9.80
N MET A 68 12.37 0.66 9.03
CA MET A 68 12.55 0.14 7.68
C MET A 68 12.03 1.17 6.66
N ALA A 69 12.90 2.07 6.21
CA ALA A 69 12.49 3.16 5.33
C ALA A 69 12.17 2.66 3.92
N TRP A 70 10.98 3.00 3.39
CA TRP A 70 10.66 2.80 1.97
C TRP A 70 11.38 3.86 1.11
N PRO A 71 12.05 3.48 0.00
CA PRO A 71 12.75 4.43 -0.83
C PRO A 71 11.78 5.41 -1.51
N PRO A 72 12.19 6.68 -1.72
CA PRO A 72 11.35 7.67 -2.37
C PRO A 72 11.26 7.41 -3.88
N ARG A 73 10.05 7.61 -4.44
CA ARG A 73 9.76 7.49 -5.89
C ARG A 73 10.09 6.10 -6.46
N SER A 74 9.67 5.06 -5.76
CA SER A 74 9.92 3.67 -6.17
C SER A 74 8.61 2.93 -6.49
N PRO A 75 7.85 3.37 -7.51
CA PRO A 75 6.61 2.70 -7.92
C PRO A 75 6.86 1.30 -8.50
N ASP A 76 8.07 1.06 -9.00
CA ASP A 76 8.58 -0.18 -9.57
C ASP A 76 8.73 -1.32 -8.56
N ILE A 77 8.76 -1.00 -7.27
CA ILE A 77 8.83 -1.98 -6.17
C ILE A 77 7.61 -1.91 -5.25
N THR A 78 6.57 -1.13 -5.59
CA THR A 78 5.30 -1.10 -4.84
C THR A 78 4.28 -1.98 -5.59
N PRO A 79 3.92 -3.18 -5.10
CA PRO A 79 3.08 -4.13 -5.85
C PRO A 79 1.72 -3.64 -6.28
N LEU A 80 1.09 -2.77 -5.47
CA LEU A 80 -0.16 -2.11 -5.88
C LEU A 80 0.04 -1.27 -7.15
N ASN A 81 1.17 -0.57 -7.28
CA ASN A 81 1.51 0.23 -8.46
C ASN A 81 2.06 -0.62 -9.61
N LEU A 82 2.84 -1.66 -9.29
CA LEU A 82 3.44 -2.57 -10.26
C LEU A 82 2.38 -3.36 -11.03
N TYR A 83 1.35 -3.85 -10.34
CA TYR A 83 0.35 -4.74 -10.91
C TYR A 83 -1.09 -4.23 -10.70
N LEU A 84 -1.54 -4.12 -9.44
CA LEU A 84 -2.97 -4.05 -9.13
C LEU A 84 -3.66 -2.86 -9.81
N TRP A 85 -3.10 -1.66 -9.73
CA TRP A 85 -3.74 -0.48 -10.31
C TRP A 85 -3.78 -0.50 -11.85
N GLY A 86 -2.78 -1.11 -12.50
CA GLY A 86 -2.80 -1.33 -13.94
C GLY A 86 -3.89 -2.31 -14.34
N TYR A 87 -3.93 -3.46 -13.64
CA TYR A 87 -4.93 -4.50 -13.83
C TYR A 87 -6.36 -3.97 -13.60
N VAL A 88 -6.60 -3.30 -12.48
CA VAL A 88 -7.91 -2.74 -12.12
C VAL A 88 -8.37 -1.72 -13.17
N LYS A 89 -7.51 -0.78 -13.57
CA LYS A 89 -7.88 0.22 -14.57
C LYS A 89 -8.25 -0.43 -15.91
N GLN A 90 -7.46 -1.41 -16.37
CA GLN A 90 -7.72 -2.10 -17.63
C GLN A 90 -9.09 -2.78 -17.64
N HIS A 91 -9.49 -3.43 -16.53
CA HIS A 91 -10.74 -4.19 -16.45
C HIS A 91 -11.96 -3.33 -16.08
N VAL A 92 -11.76 -2.29 -15.26
CA VAL A 92 -12.84 -1.36 -14.91
C VAL A 92 -13.23 -0.53 -16.13
N TYR A 93 -12.26 -0.04 -16.91
CA TYR A 93 -12.51 0.80 -18.08
C TYR A 93 -12.61 0.02 -19.40
N SER A 94 -12.74 -1.30 -19.36
CA SER A 94 -13.00 -2.10 -20.57
C SER A 94 -14.38 -1.82 -21.18
N GLU A 95 -15.31 -1.25 -20.40
CA GLU A 95 -16.56 -0.69 -20.90
C GLU A 95 -16.77 0.71 -20.32
N ARG A 96 -17.71 1.44 -20.92
CA ARG A 96 -18.07 2.79 -20.48
C ARG A 96 -18.66 2.78 -19.07
N ILE A 97 -18.27 3.79 -18.28
CA ILE A 97 -18.76 4.01 -16.91
C ILE A 97 -19.58 5.29 -16.89
N ASP A 98 -20.87 5.18 -16.63
CA ASP A 98 -21.80 6.31 -16.70
C ASP A 98 -22.11 6.94 -15.34
N ASP A 99 -21.84 6.23 -14.24
CA ASP A 99 -22.09 6.72 -12.88
C ASP A 99 -21.14 6.12 -11.83
N ILE A 100 -21.11 6.75 -10.65
CA ILE A 100 -20.21 6.38 -9.56
C ILE A 100 -20.55 5.05 -8.89
N ASN A 101 -21.82 4.63 -8.87
CA ASN A 101 -22.21 3.35 -8.30
C ASN A 101 -21.77 2.22 -9.21
N ARG A 102 -21.93 2.38 -10.53
CA ARG A 102 -21.37 1.44 -11.52
C ARG A 102 -19.85 1.35 -11.42
N LEU A 103 -19.16 2.48 -11.23
CA LEU A 103 -17.71 2.50 -11.01
C LEU A 103 -17.32 1.68 -9.77
N LYS A 104 -17.97 1.95 -8.62
CA LYS A 104 -17.71 1.23 -7.36
C LYS A 104 -17.95 -0.26 -7.51
N GLN A 105 -19.08 -0.65 -8.10
CA GLN A 105 -19.42 -2.06 -8.30
C GLN A 105 -18.36 -2.76 -9.14
N ARG A 106 -17.93 -2.16 -10.25
CA ARG A 106 -16.91 -2.77 -11.10
C ARG A 106 -15.54 -2.87 -10.44
N ILE A 107 -15.15 -1.87 -9.66
CA ILE A 107 -13.92 -1.96 -8.86
C ILE A 107 -14.02 -3.17 -7.92
N THR A 108 -15.14 -3.29 -7.19
CA THR A 108 -15.39 -4.44 -6.31
C THR A 108 -15.33 -5.77 -7.06
N ASP A 109 -16.04 -5.90 -8.18
CA ASP A 109 -16.06 -7.12 -9.00
C ASP A 109 -14.65 -7.50 -9.46
N VAL A 110 -13.89 -6.54 -10.02
CA VAL A 110 -12.52 -6.77 -10.50
C VAL A 110 -11.58 -7.19 -9.37
N ILE A 111 -11.70 -6.57 -8.18
CA ILE A 111 -10.91 -6.96 -7.01
C ILE A 111 -11.25 -8.39 -6.57
N HIS A 112 -12.53 -8.81 -6.64
CA HIS A 112 -12.93 -10.18 -6.33
C HIS A 112 -12.37 -11.23 -7.30
N PHE A 113 -12.00 -10.84 -8.53
CA PHE A 113 -11.34 -11.72 -9.49
C PHE A 113 -9.83 -11.88 -9.27
N VAL A 114 -9.21 -11.10 -8.36
CA VAL A 114 -7.80 -11.27 -8.02
C VAL A 114 -7.63 -12.52 -7.16
N THR A 115 -7.05 -13.57 -7.75
CA THR A 115 -6.83 -14.85 -7.06
C THR A 115 -5.54 -14.84 -6.24
N PRO A 116 -5.39 -15.74 -5.25
CA PRO A 116 -4.13 -15.92 -4.54
C PRO A 116 -2.94 -16.23 -5.47
N ASP A 117 -3.14 -16.99 -6.54
CA ASP A 117 -2.07 -17.31 -7.51
C ASP A 117 -1.52 -16.06 -8.19
N VAL A 118 -2.40 -15.11 -8.55
CA VAL A 118 -1.99 -13.81 -9.08
C VAL A 118 -1.14 -13.05 -8.07
N LEU A 119 -1.53 -13.06 -6.79
CA LEU A 119 -0.76 -12.41 -5.73
C LEU A 119 0.63 -13.04 -5.57
N ILE A 120 0.73 -14.37 -5.64
CA ILE A 120 2.01 -15.10 -5.58
C ILE A 120 2.91 -14.68 -6.76
N SER A 121 2.40 -14.66 -7.99
CA SER A 121 3.19 -14.21 -9.14
C SER A 121 3.66 -12.77 -9.03
N VAL A 122 2.84 -11.88 -8.46
CA VAL A 122 3.23 -10.49 -8.20
C VAL A 122 4.36 -10.40 -7.16
N TRP A 123 4.36 -11.30 -6.17
CA TRP A 123 5.44 -11.40 -5.19
C TRP A 123 6.76 -11.87 -5.81
N GLU A 124 6.71 -12.90 -6.64
CA GLU A 124 7.89 -13.41 -7.35
C GLU A 124 8.51 -12.33 -8.26
N GLU A 125 7.68 -11.57 -8.97
CA GLU A 125 8.13 -10.44 -9.80
C GLU A 125 8.72 -9.30 -8.95
N LEU A 126 8.14 -9.03 -7.77
CA LEU A 126 8.72 -8.04 -6.84
C LEU A 126 10.11 -8.48 -6.39
N ASP A 127 10.26 -9.73 -5.98
CA ASP A 127 11.53 -10.27 -5.49
C ASP A 127 12.63 -10.19 -6.58
N TYR A 128 12.29 -10.61 -7.80
CA TYR A 128 13.16 -10.45 -8.97
C TYR A 128 13.59 -8.98 -9.18
N ARG A 129 12.66 -8.02 -9.06
CA ARG A 129 12.98 -6.59 -9.22
C ARG A 129 13.87 -6.07 -8.11
N LEU A 130 13.65 -6.50 -6.87
CA LEU A 130 14.51 -6.13 -5.75
C LEU A 130 15.95 -6.60 -5.99
N ASP A 131 16.14 -7.80 -6.55
CA ASP A 131 17.45 -8.33 -6.92
C ASP A 131 18.10 -7.56 -8.08
N VAL A 132 17.33 -7.20 -9.11
CA VAL A 132 17.81 -6.34 -10.20
C VAL A 132 18.23 -4.96 -9.67
N CYS A 133 17.45 -4.36 -8.76
CA CYS A 133 17.79 -3.08 -8.14
C CYS A 133 19.08 -3.17 -7.30
N ARG A 134 19.29 -4.28 -6.58
CA ARG A 134 20.52 -4.56 -5.83
C ARG A 134 21.73 -4.67 -6.76
N ALA A 135 21.62 -5.45 -7.83
CA ALA A 135 22.71 -5.70 -8.77
C ALA A 135 23.15 -4.43 -9.51
N ASN A 136 22.20 -3.56 -9.88
CA ASN A 136 22.46 -2.36 -10.67
C ASN A 136 22.96 -1.15 -9.86
N LYS A 137 23.24 -1.30 -8.55
CA LYS A 137 23.77 -0.24 -7.68
C LYS A 137 22.97 1.08 -7.72
N TRP A 138 21.65 1.03 -7.82
CA TRP A 138 20.81 2.23 -7.74
C TRP A 138 20.96 2.87 -6.35
N SER A 139 21.77 3.93 -6.30
CA SER A 139 22.36 4.50 -5.08
C SER A 139 21.38 4.99 -4.01
N PRO A 140 20.13 5.40 -4.31
CA PRO A 140 19.17 5.76 -3.27
C PRO A 140 18.52 4.55 -2.58
N HIS A 141 18.62 3.34 -3.13
CA HIS A 141 17.84 2.17 -2.67
C HIS A 141 18.70 1.18 -1.86
N ARG A 142 20.02 1.26 -1.93
CA ARG A 142 20.96 0.28 -1.35
C ARG A 142 20.88 0.13 0.18
N ILE A 143 20.52 1.18 0.94
CA ILE A 143 20.40 1.11 2.40
C ILE A 143 19.04 0.53 2.84
N ALA A 144 17.98 0.78 2.06
CA ALA A 144 16.65 0.23 2.31
C ALA A 144 16.59 -1.26 1.92
N LEU A 145 17.14 -1.61 0.75
CA LEU A 145 17.04 -2.94 0.15
C LEU A 145 17.74 -4.07 0.94
N ASN A 146 18.80 -3.75 1.67
CA ASN A 146 19.51 -4.72 2.51
C ASN A 146 18.74 -5.12 3.78
N ARG A 147 17.78 -4.31 4.25
CA ARG A 147 16.91 -4.68 5.38
C ARG A 147 15.74 -5.57 4.95
N TYR A 148 15.46 -5.65 3.65
CA TYR A 148 14.39 -6.48 3.10
C TYR A 148 14.78 -7.96 2.90
N ALA A 149 16.04 -8.33 3.12
CA ALA A 149 16.51 -9.73 3.01
C ALA A 149 15.87 -10.67 4.07
N ASN A 150 15.24 -10.12 5.10
CA ASN A 150 14.54 -10.89 6.15
C ASN A 150 13.02 -10.91 5.97
N LEU A 151 12.50 -10.46 4.81
CA LEU A 151 11.05 -10.43 4.57
C LEU A 151 10.48 -11.79 4.16
N GLU A 152 11.31 -12.76 3.75
CA GLU A 152 10.86 -14.13 3.40
C GLU A 152 10.15 -14.86 4.55
N SER A 153 10.27 -14.37 5.79
CA SER A 153 9.70 -14.99 7.00
C SER A 153 8.42 -14.33 7.53
N PHE A 154 7.93 -13.25 6.91
CA PHE A 154 6.73 -12.54 7.39
C PHE A 154 5.56 -12.66 6.42
N PRO A 155 4.34 -12.97 6.90
CA PRO A 155 3.15 -12.84 6.08
C PRO A 155 2.89 -11.35 5.84
N PHE A 156 2.89 -10.94 4.57
CA PHE A 156 2.46 -9.62 4.13
C PHE A 156 1.02 -9.67 3.66
N ILE A 157 0.24 -8.64 3.98
CA ILE A 157 -1.02 -8.37 3.30
C ILE A 157 -0.86 -7.01 2.64
N TRP A 158 -1.03 -6.98 1.30
CA TRP A 158 -1.15 -5.75 0.51
C TRP A 158 -2.52 -5.12 0.67
#